data_AF-A0A2U2DWX0-F1
#
_entry.id   AF-A0A2U2DWX0-F1
#
_cell.length_a   1.000
_cell.length_b   1.000
_cell.length_c   1.000
_cell.angle_alpha   90.00
_cell.angle_beta   90.00
_cell.angle_gamma   90.00
#
_symmetry.space_group_name_H-M   'P 1'
#
loop_
_entity.id
_entity.type
_entity.pdbx_description
1 polymer ?
#
loop_
_entity_poly.entity_id
_entity_poly.type
_entity_poly.pdbx_seq_one_letter_code
_entity_poly.pdbx_strand_id
1 'polypeptide(L)'
;MARKKKARIADIAVNLDAPPRASRTGDRVLTILGLSIAAAAAFFPWYVFFNADKFGVQMTNWDGTRDLPDLPPRNVFSVSPLAMTDNTENTAEPLDDLVTATVANTGDRKKRNIKEDQPFPGKSDFRLLHVANGRALIEDSSGMYMVRVGSILPDESRLASLEQREGKWVIVTSNGNIYSAN
;
A
#
# COMPACT_ATOMS: atom_id res chain seq x y z
N MET A 1 -55.07 83.62 -18.75
CA MET A 1 -53.74 84.23 -18.55
C MET A 1 -52.96 83.42 -17.52
N ALA A 2 -51.68 83.18 -17.80
CA ALA A 2 -50.85 82.13 -17.21
C ALA A 2 -50.26 82.48 -15.83
N ARG A 3 -50.20 81.50 -14.92
CA ARG A 3 -49.41 81.59 -13.67
C ARG A 3 -48.30 80.54 -13.71
N LYS A 4 -47.09 80.98 -14.07
CA LYS A 4 -45.82 80.22 -14.04
C LYS A 4 -45.59 79.63 -12.64
N LYS A 5 -45.53 78.30 -12.49
CA LYS A 5 -44.94 77.65 -11.31
C LYS A 5 -43.43 77.46 -11.58
N LYS A 6 -42.60 78.23 -10.89
CA LYS A 6 -41.16 77.98 -10.75
C LYS A 6 -40.97 76.67 -9.97
N ALA A 7 -40.38 75.66 -10.60
CA ALA A 7 -39.79 74.54 -9.86
C ALA A 7 -38.58 75.06 -9.07
N ARG A 8 -38.57 74.90 -7.75
CA ARG A 8 -37.35 75.06 -6.95
C ARG A 8 -36.60 73.72 -7.01
N ILE A 9 -35.54 73.70 -7.79
CA ILE A 9 -34.50 72.68 -7.78
C ILE A 9 -33.50 73.14 -6.73
N ALA A 10 -33.74 72.76 -5.48
CA ALA A 10 -32.78 72.83 -4.39
C ALA A 10 -33.27 71.82 -3.35
N ASP A 11 -32.34 71.10 -2.73
CA ASP A 11 -32.56 70.12 -1.65
C ASP A 11 -32.56 68.64 -2.06
N ILE A 12 -31.78 68.28 -3.10
CA ILE A 12 -31.18 66.93 -3.19
C ILE A 12 -29.68 67.10 -2.96
N ALA A 13 -29.31 67.48 -1.74
CA ALA A 13 -27.94 67.29 -1.26
C ALA A 13 -27.88 65.87 -0.69
N VAL A 14 -27.45 64.91 -1.52
CA VAL A 14 -27.06 63.58 -1.05
C VAL A 14 -25.83 63.77 -0.17
N ASN A 15 -26.00 63.57 1.13
CA ASN A 15 -24.91 63.61 2.09
C ASN A 15 -24.04 62.36 1.89
N LEU A 16 -22.93 62.52 1.15
CA LEU A 16 -22.01 61.46 0.73
C LEU A 16 -20.99 61.03 1.82
N ASP A 17 -21.05 61.63 3.01
CA ASP A 17 -20.05 61.42 4.09
C ASP A 17 -20.57 60.67 5.32
N ALA A 18 -21.73 60.00 5.24
CA ALA A 18 -22.16 59.13 6.33
C ALA A 18 -21.41 57.78 6.25
N PRO A 19 -20.59 57.39 7.26
CA PRO A 19 -19.94 56.08 7.24
C PRO A 19 -21.01 54.99 7.20
N PRO A 20 -20.80 53.90 6.42
CA PRO A 20 -21.78 52.83 6.33
C PRO A 20 -22.05 52.29 7.74
N ARG A 21 -23.31 52.32 8.18
CA ARG A 21 -23.71 51.72 9.45
C ARG A 21 -23.43 50.22 9.35
N ALA A 22 -22.31 49.79 9.93
CA ALA A 22 -21.94 48.39 10.01
C ALA A 22 -23.10 47.61 10.64
N SER A 23 -23.65 46.65 9.90
CA SER A 23 -24.74 45.81 10.37
C SER A 23 -24.19 44.85 11.42
N ARG A 24 -24.19 45.29 12.67
CA ARG A 24 -23.70 44.54 13.85
C ARG A 24 -24.28 43.13 13.96
N THR A 25 -25.47 42.90 13.43
CA THR A 25 -26.13 41.59 13.36
C THR A 25 -25.52 40.69 12.29
N GLY A 26 -25.27 41.22 11.08
CA GLY A 26 -24.65 40.45 9.99
C GLY A 26 -23.24 40.00 10.33
N ASP A 27 -22.45 40.89 10.93
CA ASP A 27 -21.09 40.60 11.37
C ASP A 27 -21.04 39.51 12.46
N ARG A 28 -21.99 39.54 13.41
CA ARG A 28 -22.13 38.48 14.43
C ARG A 28 -22.52 37.13 13.84
N VAL A 29 -23.44 37.11 12.88
CA VAL A 29 -23.86 35.86 12.22
C VAL A 29 -22.70 35.24 11.48
N LEU A 30 -21.94 36.03 10.72
CA LEU A 30 -20.75 35.57 10.01
C LEU A 30 -19.67 35.06 10.98
N THR A 31 -19.45 35.76 12.09
CA THR A 31 -18.47 35.35 13.10
C THR A 31 -18.85 34.03 13.76
N ILE A 32 -20.11 33.86 14.16
CA ILE A 32 -20.59 32.62 14.78
C ILE A 32 -20.53 31.45 13.79
N LEU A 33 -20.91 31.68 12.54
CA LEU A 33 -20.86 30.67 11.48
C LEU A 33 -19.42 30.25 11.15
N GLY A 34 -18.51 31.21 11.04
CA GLY A 34 -17.09 30.92 10.81
C GLY A 34 -16.48 30.13 11.96
N LEU A 35 -16.76 30.54 13.20
CA LEU A 35 -16.25 29.86 14.39
C LEU A 35 -16.81 28.44 14.52
N SER A 36 -18.09 28.22 14.19
CA SER A 36 -18.69 26.89 14.24
C SER A 36 -18.12 25.95 13.18
N ILE A 37 -17.93 26.43 11.94
CA ILE A 37 -17.28 25.66 10.87
C ILE A 37 -15.84 25.30 11.26
N ALA A 38 -15.08 26.25 11.82
CA ALA A 38 -13.72 26.01 12.27
C ALA A 38 -13.66 24.97 13.39
N ALA A 39 -14.54 25.06 14.38
CA ALA A 39 -14.64 24.07 15.45
C ALA A 39 -14.98 22.68 14.90
N ALA A 40 -15.96 22.57 14.01
CA ALA A 40 -16.31 21.30 13.37
C ALA A 40 -15.11 20.68 12.63
N ALA A 41 -14.38 21.48 11.84
CA ALA A 41 -13.21 21.01 11.11
C ALA A 41 -12.06 20.56 12.04
N ALA A 42 -11.84 21.25 13.15
CA ALA A 42 -10.79 20.90 14.12
C ALA A 42 -11.11 19.60 14.90
N PHE A 43 -12.37 19.38 15.25
CA PHE A 43 -12.80 18.16 15.96
C PHE A 43 -13.10 16.97 15.03
N PHE A 44 -13.28 17.22 13.73
CA PHE A 44 -13.61 16.18 12.74
C PHE A 44 -12.62 15.00 12.70
N PRO A 45 -11.28 15.20 12.73
CA PRO A 45 -10.34 14.08 12.73
C PRO A 45 -10.51 13.14 13.94
N TRP A 46 -10.84 13.69 15.11
CA TRP A 46 -11.11 12.90 16.32
C TRP A 46 -12.42 12.11 16.18
N TYR A 47 -13.44 12.71 15.58
CA TYR A 47 -14.68 12.01 15.28
C TYR A 47 -14.47 10.84 14.31
N VAL A 48 -13.66 11.03 13.26
CA VAL A 48 -13.26 9.97 12.31
C VAL A 48 -12.52 8.84 13.03
N PHE A 49 -11.59 9.19 13.92
CA PHE A 49 -10.82 8.21 14.69
C PHE A 49 -11.71 7.32 15.57
N PHE A 50 -12.68 7.90 16.28
CA PHE A 50 -13.60 7.11 17.13
C PHE A 50 -14.73 6.41 16.36
N ASN A 51 -14.98 6.78 15.10
CA ASN A 51 -15.92 6.12 14.20
C ASN A 51 -15.17 5.36 13.08
N ALA A 52 -14.09 4.66 13.47
CA ALA A 52 -13.26 3.89 12.55
C ALA A 52 -14.05 2.79 11.82
N ASP A 53 -15.17 2.33 12.38
CA ASP A 53 -16.11 1.42 11.74
C ASP A 53 -16.80 2.02 10.51
N LYS A 54 -16.94 3.35 10.42
CA LYS A 54 -17.58 4.05 9.29
C LYS A 54 -16.59 4.66 8.32
N PHE A 55 -15.47 5.16 8.84
CA PHE A 55 -14.48 5.93 8.08
C PHE A 55 -13.12 5.25 7.97
N GLY A 56 -12.89 4.20 8.75
CA GLY A 56 -11.68 3.39 8.63
C GLY A 56 -11.66 2.63 7.31
N VAL A 57 -10.47 2.22 6.91
CA VAL A 57 -10.31 1.30 5.78
C VAL A 57 -11.00 0.01 6.18
N GLN A 58 -12.16 -0.26 5.58
CA GLN A 58 -12.77 -1.58 5.63
C GLN A 58 -11.75 -2.52 4.98
N MET A 59 -10.95 -3.19 5.81
CA MET A 59 -10.25 -4.38 5.36
C MET A 59 -11.34 -5.43 5.22
N THR A 60 -12.14 -5.31 4.15
CA THR A 60 -12.96 -6.40 3.64
C THR A 60 -12.04 -7.60 3.67
N ASN A 61 -12.38 -8.58 4.49
CA ASN A 61 -11.53 -9.71 4.82
C ASN A 61 -10.76 -10.11 3.57
N TRP A 62 -9.42 -10.08 3.64
CA TRP A 62 -8.53 -10.65 2.63
C TRP A 62 -8.67 -12.20 2.57
N ASP A 63 -9.87 -12.70 2.86
CA ASP A 63 -10.39 -14.03 2.56
C ASP A 63 -11.01 -14.07 1.15
N GLY A 64 -11.04 -12.92 0.47
CA GLY A 64 -11.17 -12.85 -0.98
C GLY A 64 -9.89 -13.34 -1.64
N THR A 65 -9.71 -14.66 -1.68
CA THR A 65 -9.08 -15.28 -2.85
C THR A 65 -9.82 -14.66 -4.03
N ARG A 66 -9.18 -13.76 -4.77
CA ARG A 66 -9.74 -13.28 -6.04
C ARG A 66 -10.13 -14.56 -6.77
N ASP A 67 -11.40 -14.69 -7.17
CA ASP A 67 -11.86 -15.80 -8.01
C ASP A 67 -11.08 -15.71 -9.32
N LEU A 68 -9.87 -16.25 -9.27
CA LEU A 68 -9.03 -16.50 -10.41
C LEU A 68 -9.71 -17.70 -11.07
N PRO A 69 -9.97 -17.64 -12.38
CA PRO A 69 -10.35 -18.84 -13.10
C PRO A 69 -9.32 -19.94 -12.76
N ASP A 70 -9.79 -21.18 -12.60
CA ASP A 70 -8.97 -22.33 -12.22
C ASP A 70 -7.99 -22.66 -13.37
N LEU A 71 -6.97 -21.82 -13.50
CA LEU A 71 -5.89 -21.92 -14.44
C LEU A 71 -4.75 -22.66 -13.72
N PRO A 72 -4.10 -23.62 -14.40
CA PRO A 72 -2.98 -24.34 -13.81
C PRO A 72 -1.92 -23.37 -13.29
N PRO A 73 -1.28 -23.66 -12.14
CA PRO A 73 -0.37 -22.74 -11.47
C PRO A 73 0.75 -22.32 -12.43
N ARG A 74 0.65 -21.08 -12.92
CA ARG A 74 1.71 -20.42 -13.66
C ARG A 74 2.56 -19.66 -12.66
N ASN A 75 3.88 -19.72 -12.83
CA ASN A 75 4.82 -19.01 -11.99
C ASN A 75 4.61 -17.49 -12.17
N VAL A 76 3.83 -16.87 -11.27
CA VAL A 76 3.59 -15.43 -11.29
C VAL A 76 4.77 -14.77 -10.58
N PHE A 77 5.64 -14.15 -11.36
CA PHE A 77 6.65 -13.25 -10.81
C PHE A 77 5.92 -12.03 -10.25
N SER A 78 6.22 -11.66 -9.01
CA SER A 78 5.80 -10.39 -8.43
C SER A 78 6.50 -9.27 -9.20
N VAL A 79 5.88 -8.79 -10.27
CA VAL A 79 6.36 -7.62 -10.98
C VAL A 79 6.00 -6.37 -10.17
N SER A 80 6.91 -5.41 -10.12
CA SER A 80 6.64 -4.12 -9.49
C SER A 80 5.49 -3.43 -10.23
N PRO A 81 4.61 -2.67 -9.54
CA PRO A 81 3.49 -1.96 -10.17
C PRO A 81 3.91 -0.99 -11.30
N LEU A 82 5.18 -0.57 -11.34
CA LEU A 82 5.74 0.22 -12.43
C LEU A 82 5.89 -0.54 -13.76
N ALA A 83 5.89 -1.87 -13.71
CA ALA A 83 5.97 -2.75 -14.89
C ALA A 83 4.59 -3.15 -15.43
N MET A 84 3.50 -2.64 -14.84
CA MET A 84 2.16 -2.79 -15.38
C MET A 84 2.00 -1.83 -16.57
N THR A 85 1.77 -2.39 -17.76
CA THR A 85 1.53 -1.60 -18.97
C THR A 85 0.17 -0.90 -18.85
N ASP A 86 0.17 0.42 -18.90
CA ASP A 86 -1.06 1.20 -19.05
C ASP A 86 -1.63 0.98 -20.45
N ASN A 87 -2.94 0.72 -20.56
CA ASN A 87 -3.61 0.45 -21.84
C ASN A 87 -4.16 1.72 -22.50
N THR A 88 -3.74 2.90 -22.03
CA THR A 88 -4.00 4.17 -22.70
C THR A 88 -3.10 4.30 -23.93
N GLU A 89 -3.71 4.58 -25.08
CA GLU A 89 -3.12 4.83 -26.40
C GLU A 89 -1.58 4.92 -26.47
N ASN A 90 -1.00 3.90 -27.11
CA ASN A 90 0.43 3.74 -27.39
C ASN A 90 1.08 5.03 -27.93
N THR A 91 1.72 5.79 -27.04
CA THR A 91 2.91 6.57 -27.41
C THR A 91 4.11 5.77 -26.93
N ALA A 92 4.45 4.73 -27.69
CA ALA A 92 5.67 3.98 -27.47
C ALA A 92 6.84 4.92 -27.79
N GLU A 93 7.50 5.45 -26.76
CA GLU A 93 8.79 6.10 -26.93
C GLU A 93 9.79 5.10 -27.54
N PRO A 94 10.68 5.54 -28.45
CA PRO A 94 11.64 4.65 -29.09
C PRO A 94 12.51 3.99 -28.03
N LEU A 95 12.28 2.69 -27.83
CA LEU A 95 13.07 1.84 -26.95
C LEU A 95 14.53 1.86 -27.42
N ASP A 96 15.43 2.13 -26.49
CA ASP A 96 16.87 2.09 -26.71
C ASP A 96 17.30 0.64 -26.97
N ASP A 97 17.74 0.36 -28.20
CA ASP A 97 18.07 -0.98 -28.70
C ASP A 97 19.50 -1.42 -28.27
N LEU A 98 19.91 -1.01 -27.07
CA LEU A 98 21.17 -1.43 -26.47
C LEU A 98 21.05 -2.87 -25.96
N VAL A 99 21.41 -3.81 -26.83
CA VAL A 99 21.57 -5.24 -26.52
C VAL A 99 22.73 -5.41 -25.54
N THR A 100 22.42 -5.48 -24.24
CA THR A 100 23.41 -5.68 -23.16
C THR A 100 23.51 -7.13 -22.69
N ALA A 101 22.80 -8.08 -23.31
CA ALA A 101 22.79 -9.47 -22.91
C ALA A 101 23.41 -10.40 -23.98
N THR A 102 24.38 -11.21 -23.56
CA THR A 102 24.86 -12.35 -24.36
C THR A 102 23.92 -13.54 -24.11
N VAL A 103 23.12 -13.93 -25.10
CA VAL A 103 22.31 -15.16 -25.02
C VAL A 103 23.20 -16.37 -25.28
N ALA A 104 23.09 -17.40 -24.43
CA ALA A 104 23.80 -18.65 -24.65
C ALA A 104 23.20 -19.37 -25.87
N ASN A 105 24.04 -19.65 -26.87
CA ASN A 105 23.63 -20.41 -28.05
C ASN A 105 23.28 -21.86 -27.64
N THR A 106 22.03 -22.27 -27.85
CA THR A 106 21.56 -23.65 -27.67
C THR A 106 22.02 -24.50 -28.85
N GLY A 107 23.33 -24.64 -28.99
CA GLY A 107 23.98 -25.48 -29.99
C GLY A 107 25.13 -26.21 -29.32
N ASP A 108 24.99 -27.53 -29.17
CA ASP A 108 25.98 -28.48 -28.69
C ASP A 108 26.79 -28.04 -27.45
N ARG A 109 26.24 -28.36 -26.28
CA ARG A 109 26.96 -28.32 -25.00
C ARG A 109 28.10 -29.33 -25.00
N LYS A 110 29.23 -28.97 -25.61
CA LYS A 110 30.52 -29.58 -25.29
C LYS A 110 30.71 -29.34 -23.79
N LYS A 111 30.74 -30.41 -22.98
CA LYS A 111 30.99 -30.35 -21.54
C LYS A 111 32.34 -29.67 -21.30
N ARG A 112 32.32 -28.34 -21.21
CA ARG A 112 33.47 -27.55 -20.75
C ARG A 112 33.56 -27.85 -19.27
N ASN A 113 34.65 -28.46 -18.86
CA ASN A 113 34.97 -28.74 -17.48
C ASN A 113 35.36 -27.40 -16.83
N ILE A 114 34.38 -26.53 -16.63
CA ILE A 114 34.54 -25.27 -15.92
C ILE A 114 34.57 -25.70 -14.45
N LYS A 115 35.75 -25.66 -13.84
CA LYS A 115 35.84 -25.71 -12.39
C LYS A 115 35.25 -24.41 -11.87
N GLU A 116 33.98 -24.48 -11.47
CA GLU A 116 33.28 -23.42 -10.76
C GLU A 116 33.89 -23.33 -9.36
N ASP A 117 35.05 -22.66 -9.23
CA ASP A 117 35.73 -22.41 -7.95
C ASP A 117 35.04 -21.28 -7.15
N GLN A 118 33.72 -21.17 -7.24
CA GLN A 118 32.93 -20.35 -6.32
C GLN A 118 32.43 -21.26 -5.20
N PRO A 119 32.84 -21.05 -3.94
CA PRO A 119 32.24 -21.78 -2.84
C PRO A 119 30.75 -21.43 -2.81
N PHE A 120 29.90 -22.46 -2.76
CA PHE A 120 28.49 -22.26 -2.47
C PHE A 120 28.37 -21.51 -1.14
N PRO A 121 27.40 -20.58 -1.01
CA PRO A 121 27.09 -20.02 0.30
C PRO A 121 26.87 -21.18 1.29
N GLY A 122 27.32 -20.98 2.53
CA GLY A 122 27.19 -21.99 3.58
C GLY A 122 25.73 -22.45 3.73
N LYS A 123 25.53 -23.65 4.27
CA LYS A 123 24.19 -24.17 4.54
C LYS A 123 23.44 -23.19 5.44
N SER A 124 22.23 -22.80 5.04
CA SER A 124 21.34 -21.97 5.83
C SER A 124 20.78 -22.79 6.99
N ASP A 125 21.07 -22.34 8.21
CA ASP A 125 20.45 -22.87 9.41
C ASP A 125 19.16 -22.10 9.68
N PHE A 126 18.06 -22.81 9.91
CA PHE A 126 16.78 -22.20 10.25
C PHE A 126 16.63 -22.04 11.75
N ARG A 127 16.13 -20.89 12.17
CA ARG A 127 15.65 -20.69 13.55
C ARG A 127 14.14 -20.54 13.56
N LEU A 128 13.47 -21.36 14.37
CA LEU A 128 12.03 -21.26 14.59
C LEU A 128 11.74 -20.18 15.64
N LEU A 129 11.01 -19.13 15.26
CA LEU A 129 10.66 -18.04 16.19
C LEU A 129 9.30 -18.25 16.85
N HIS A 130 8.27 -18.59 16.06
CA HIS A 130 6.91 -18.70 16.57
C HIS A 130 6.05 -19.65 15.75
N VAL A 131 5.08 -20.29 16.38
CA VAL A 131 4.09 -21.15 15.71
C VAL A 131 2.70 -20.73 16.15
N ALA A 132 1.83 -20.41 15.19
CA ALA A 132 0.44 -20.03 15.42
C ALA A 132 -0.46 -20.47 14.26
N ASN A 133 -1.65 -20.99 14.56
CA ASN A 133 -2.66 -21.34 13.56
C ASN A 133 -2.13 -22.24 12.42
N GLY A 134 -1.27 -23.22 12.73
CA GLY A 134 -0.68 -24.14 11.74
C GLY A 134 0.40 -23.51 10.83
N ARG A 135 0.85 -22.29 11.14
CA ARG A 135 1.94 -21.58 10.47
C ARG A 135 3.11 -21.40 11.42
N ALA A 136 4.30 -21.44 10.87
CA ALA A 136 5.54 -21.16 11.57
C ALA A 136 6.20 -19.92 10.99
N LEU A 137 6.77 -19.11 11.89
CA LEU A 137 7.65 -18.01 11.54
C LEU A 137 9.09 -18.48 11.76
N ILE A 138 9.88 -18.47 10.70
CA ILE A 138 11.28 -18.92 10.69
C ILE A 138 12.21 -17.78 10.27
N GLU A 139 13.43 -17.80 10.78
CA GLU A 139 14.54 -16.91 10.44
C GLU A 139 15.63 -17.71 9.73
N ASP A 140 16.20 -17.12 8.68
CA ASP A 140 17.41 -17.54 7.98
C ASP A 140 18.36 -16.33 7.83
N SER A 141 19.61 -16.53 7.38
CA SER A 141 20.56 -15.45 7.08
C SER A 141 20.03 -14.44 6.07
N SER A 142 19.07 -14.84 5.23
CA SER A 142 18.44 -14.00 4.20
C SER A 142 17.26 -13.18 4.74
N GLY A 143 16.69 -13.56 5.90
CA GLY A 143 15.57 -12.86 6.52
C GLY A 143 14.53 -13.78 7.15
N MET A 144 13.35 -13.21 7.39
CA MET A 144 12.22 -13.84 8.07
C MET A 144 11.18 -14.35 7.08
N TYR A 145 10.69 -15.57 7.28
CA TYR A 145 9.70 -16.20 6.41
C TYR A 145 8.56 -16.83 7.20
N MET A 146 7.33 -16.68 6.72
CA MET A 146 6.18 -17.39 7.27
C MET A 146 5.87 -18.60 6.39
N VAL A 147 5.91 -19.80 6.99
CA VAL A 147 5.81 -21.08 6.29
C VAL A 147 4.68 -21.94 6.86
N ARG A 148 4.11 -22.81 6.03
CA ARG A 148 3.16 -23.85 6.45
C ARG A 148 3.68 -25.23 6.01
N VAL A 149 3.06 -26.29 6.51
CA VAL A 149 3.37 -27.66 6.04
C VAL A 149 3.19 -27.73 4.51
N GLY A 150 4.25 -28.18 3.82
CA GLY A 150 4.36 -28.25 2.36
C GLY A 150 5.02 -27.05 1.66
N SER A 151 5.26 -25.94 2.39
CA SER A 151 6.00 -24.78 1.86
C SER A 151 7.45 -25.12 1.51
N ILE A 152 7.98 -24.44 0.49
CA ILE A 152 9.39 -24.52 0.10
C ILE A 152 10.18 -23.51 0.95
N LEU A 153 11.27 -23.97 1.54
CA LEU A 153 12.17 -23.22 2.41
C LEU A 153 13.30 -22.56 1.58
N PRO A 154 14.04 -21.58 2.13
CA PRO A 154 15.17 -20.95 1.45
C PRO A 154 16.30 -21.90 1.03
N ASP A 155 16.40 -23.08 1.65
CA ASP A 155 17.34 -24.15 1.29
C ASP A 155 16.77 -25.12 0.22
N GLU A 156 15.69 -24.72 -0.45
CA GLU A 156 14.89 -25.51 -1.41
C GLU A 156 14.23 -26.78 -0.83
N SER A 157 14.37 -27.04 0.47
CA SER A 157 13.69 -28.15 1.14
C SER A 157 12.21 -27.84 1.37
N ARG A 158 11.40 -28.85 1.67
CA ARG A 158 9.98 -28.67 2.00
C ARG A 158 9.74 -28.85 3.49
N LEU A 159 8.85 -28.06 4.06
CA LEU A 159 8.40 -28.28 5.43
C LEU A 159 7.52 -29.53 5.49
N ALA A 160 8.01 -30.61 6.11
CA ALA A 160 7.33 -31.89 6.17
C ALA A 160 6.31 -31.95 7.31
N SER A 161 6.69 -31.53 8.52
CA SER A 161 5.79 -31.48 9.67
C SER A 161 6.10 -30.35 10.64
N LEU A 162 5.08 -29.95 11.40
CA LEU A 162 5.14 -29.06 12.54
C LEU A 162 4.71 -29.86 13.78
N GLU A 163 5.66 -30.15 14.66
CA GLU A 163 5.45 -31.01 15.83
C GLU A 163 5.82 -30.28 17.11
N GLN A 164 5.18 -30.64 18.22
CA GLN A 164 5.58 -30.18 19.55
C GLN A 164 6.27 -31.34 20.28
N ARG A 165 7.56 -31.18 20.60
CA ARG A 165 8.36 -32.15 21.34
C ARG A 165 8.81 -31.51 22.64
N GLU A 166 8.53 -32.16 23.76
CA GLU A 166 8.94 -31.67 25.10
C GLU A 166 8.45 -30.24 25.40
N GLY A 167 7.27 -29.89 24.89
CA GLY A 167 6.69 -28.54 25.04
C GLY A 167 7.28 -27.49 24.09
N LYS A 168 8.34 -27.79 23.35
CA LYS A 168 8.91 -26.91 22.31
C LYS A 168 8.37 -27.25 20.93
N TRP A 169 8.10 -26.23 20.13
CA TRP A 169 7.78 -26.42 18.73
C TRP A 169 9.03 -26.78 17.93
N VAL A 170 8.86 -27.68 16.98
CA VAL A 170 9.91 -28.23 16.13
C VAL A 170 9.39 -28.35 14.70
N ILE A 171 10.21 -27.92 13.75
CA ILE A 171 9.98 -28.15 12.32
C ILE A 171 10.82 -29.33 11.85
N VAL A 172 10.22 -30.17 11.00
CA VAL A 172 10.92 -31.26 10.30
C VAL A 172 10.90 -30.94 8.81
N THR A 173 12.08 -30.90 8.19
CA THR A 173 12.19 -30.68 6.75
C THR A 173 12.18 -32.00 5.98
N SER A 174 11.93 -31.95 4.67
CA SER A 174 11.99 -33.11 3.76
C SER A 174 13.35 -33.81 3.78
N ASN A 175 14.40 -33.08 4.14
CA ASN A 175 15.76 -33.60 4.25
C ASN A 175 16.01 -34.33 5.59
N GLY A 176 15.01 -34.37 6.48
CA GLY A 176 15.09 -34.97 7.80
C GLY A 176 15.76 -34.08 8.86
N ASN A 177 16.06 -32.82 8.52
CA ASN A 177 16.61 -31.87 9.48
C ASN A 177 15.52 -31.39 10.45
N ILE A 178 15.92 -31.20 11.70
CA ILE A 178 15.04 -30.89 12.81
C ILE A 178 15.51 -29.57 13.43
N TYR A 179 14.65 -28.54 13.40
CA TYR A 179 14.95 -27.24 14.01
C TYR A 179 13.91 -26.91 15.08
N SER A 180 14.36 -26.58 16.27
CA SER A 180 13.51 -26.28 17.42
C SER A 180 13.40 -24.79 17.68
N ALA A 181 12.26 -24.37 18.26
CA ALA A 181 12.13 -23.04 18.84
C ALA A 181 13.07 -22.89 20.05
N ASN A 182 13.69 -21.71 20.18
CA ASN A 182 14.53 -21.39 21.34
C ASN A 182 13.67 -21.26 22.60
#